data_AF-A0A914XJX6-F1
#
_entry.id   AF-A0A914XJX6-F1
#
_cell.length_a   1.000
_cell.length_b   1.000
_cell.length_c   1.000
_cell.angle_alpha   90.00
_cell.angle_beta   90.00
_cell.angle_gamma   90.00
#
_symmetry.space_group_name_H-M   'P 1'
#
loop_
_entity.id
_entity.type
_entity.pdbx_description
1 polymer ?
#
loop_
_entity_poly.entity_id
_entity_poly.type
_entity_poly.pdbx_seq_one_letter_code
_entity_poly.pdbx_strand_id
1 'polypeptide(L)'
;MANAEYRVTLNVGGVRHVTYKHVLKKIPATRLSKLSPVSTNYDLAANEYFFDRHPGCFVHILNYYRTGKLHYPTDVCGPLFEEELKGCNGDGEFPVPRGFPVPVPVPVPVPVPVPVPVPVPVPVPVPVPVPVPGISFCP
;
A
#
# COMPACT_ATOMS: atom_id res chain seq x y z
N MET A 1 -8.09 -42.16 6.26
CA MET A 1 -8.09 -41.78 4.83
C MET A 1 -8.95 -40.53 4.66
N ALA A 2 -8.72 -39.69 3.63
CA ALA A 2 -9.44 -38.43 3.29
C ALA A 2 -8.87 -37.06 3.74
N ASN A 3 -7.55 -36.86 3.84
CA ASN A 3 -7.00 -35.49 4.07
C ASN A 3 -6.79 -34.68 2.77
N ALA A 4 -6.74 -35.35 1.60
CA ALA A 4 -6.54 -34.70 0.30
C ALA A 4 -7.81 -34.01 -0.24
N GLU A 5 -8.99 -34.60 -0.03
CA GLU A 5 -10.27 -34.07 -0.53
C GLU A 5 -10.73 -32.76 0.15
N TYR A 6 -10.12 -32.47 1.31
CA TYR A 6 -10.39 -31.27 2.10
C TYR A 6 -9.52 -30.08 1.70
N ARG A 7 -8.44 -30.28 0.95
CA ARG A 7 -7.55 -29.20 0.52
C ARG A 7 -8.06 -28.59 -0.79
N VAL A 8 -7.82 -27.30 -0.95
CA VAL A 8 -8.16 -26.52 -2.14
C VAL A 8 -6.97 -25.65 -2.49
N THR A 9 -6.65 -25.59 -3.78
CA THR A 9 -5.59 -24.76 -4.34
C THR A 9 -6.20 -23.50 -4.94
N LEU A 10 -5.74 -22.35 -4.48
CA LEU A 10 -6.16 -21.03 -4.93
C LEU A 10 -4.94 -20.35 -5.56
N ASN A 11 -4.94 -20.20 -6.88
CA ASN A 11 -3.93 -19.46 -7.62
C ASN A 11 -4.33 -17.98 -7.67
N VAL A 12 -3.56 -17.12 -7.00
CA VAL A 12 -3.83 -15.68 -6.91
C VAL A 12 -2.69 -14.91 -7.56
N GLY A 13 -2.97 -14.23 -8.66
CA GLY A 13 -1.97 -13.48 -9.42
C GLY A 13 -0.76 -14.32 -9.86
N GLY A 14 -0.94 -15.63 -10.04
CA GLY A 14 0.13 -16.58 -10.38
C GLY A 14 0.75 -17.32 -9.18
N VAL A 15 0.41 -16.97 -7.94
CA VAL A 15 0.92 -17.62 -6.73
C VAL A 15 -0.09 -18.63 -6.20
N ARG A 16 0.34 -19.89 -6.04
CA ARG A 16 -0.50 -20.98 -5.53
C ARG A 16 -0.56 -20.98 -4.01
N HIS A 17 -1.75 -20.75 -3.47
CA HIS A 17 -2.07 -20.85 -2.05
C HIS A 17 -2.88 -22.12 -1.78
N VAL A 18 -2.32 -23.00 -0.95
CA VAL A 18 -3.01 -24.24 -0.53
C VAL A 18 -3.67 -24.00 0.82
N THR A 19 -4.97 -24.27 0.90
CA THR A 19 -5.74 -24.15 2.14
C THR A 19 -6.77 -25.28 2.27
N TYR A 20 -7.54 -25.29 3.37
CA TYR A 20 -8.58 -26.27 3.60
C TYR A 20 -9.97 -25.68 3.35
N LYS A 21 -10.86 -26.46 2.73
CA LYS A 21 -12.26 -26.07 2.49
C LYS A 21 -13.00 -25.68 3.78
N HIS A 22 -12.70 -26.35 4.90
CA HIS A 22 -13.32 -26.01 6.20
C HIS A 22 -12.89 -24.63 6.72
N VAL A 23 -11.67 -24.17 6.39
CA VAL A 23 -11.17 -22.84 6.78
C VAL A 23 -11.95 -21.77 6.04
N LEU A 24 -12.19 -21.95 4.74
CA LEU A 24 -12.98 -21.03 3.92
C LEU A 24 -14.45 -20.96 4.35
N LYS A 25 -15.00 -22.06 4.88
CA LYS A 25 -16.37 -22.13 5.41
C LYS A 25 -16.55 -21.43 6.77
N LYS A 26 -15.49 -21.04 7.47
CA LYS A 26 -15.59 -20.35 8.78
C LYS A 26 -16.32 -19.01 8.68
N ILE A 27 -16.23 -18.34 7.52
CA ILE A 27 -16.88 -17.05 7.28
C ILE A 27 -17.88 -17.26 6.15
N PRO A 28 -19.12 -17.67 6.49
CA PRO A 28 -20.17 -17.82 5.50
C PRO A 28 -20.49 -16.45 4.89
N ALA A 29 -20.95 -16.44 3.64
CA ALA A 29 -21.21 -15.25 2.83
C ALA A 29 -19.98 -14.63 2.11
N THR A 30 -18.83 -15.28 2.13
CA THR A 30 -17.66 -14.85 1.35
C THR A 30 -17.59 -15.52 -0.03
N ARG A 31 -17.04 -14.86 -1.06
CA ARG A 31 -16.80 -15.48 -2.38
C ARG A 31 -15.94 -16.75 -2.27
N LEU A 32 -14.96 -16.76 -1.36
CA LEU A 32 -14.16 -17.96 -1.04
C LEU A 32 -14.96 -19.08 -0.34
N SER A 33 -15.99 -18.76 0.45
CA SER A 33 -16.88 -19.77 1.03
C SER A 33 -17.82 -20.39 -0.02
N LYS A 34 -18.14 -19.65 -1.08
CA LYS A 34 -19.04 -20.04 -2.18
C LYS A 34 -18.31 -20.70 -3.36
N LEU A 35 -17.07 -21.16 -3.17
CA LEU A 35 -16.32 -21.83 -4.23
C LEU A 35 -17.04 -23.10 -4.69
N SER A 36 -17.30 -23.14 -5.98
CA SER A 36 -17.95 -24.27 -6.65
C SER A 36 -17.08 -24.70 -7.84
N PRO A 37 -16.92 -26.00 -8.09
CA PRO A 37 -16.23 -26.49 -9.29
C PRO A 37 -16.94 -26.09 -10.59
N VAL A 38 -18.19 -25.62 -10.50
CA VAL A 38 -18.97 -25.08 -11.64
C VAL A 38 -18.69 -23.58 -11.86
N SER A 39 -17.92 -22.93 -10.98
CA SER A 39 -17.61 -21.51 -11.13
C SER A 39 -16.63 -21.26 -12.27
N THR A 40 -16.79 -20.14 -12.97
CA THR A 40 -15.92 -19.70 -14.08
C THR A 40 -14.45 -19.51 -13.71
N ASN A 41 -14.12 -19.52 -12.41
CA ASN A 41 -12.76 -19.33 -11.90
C ASN A 41 -12.04 -20.65 -11.63
N TYR A 42 -12.70 -21.80 -11.83
CA TYR A 42 -12.13 -23.12 -11.58
C TYR A 42 -11.53 -23.71 -12.85
N ASP A 43 -10.24 -24.02 -12.81
CA ASP A 43 -9.55 -24.75 -13.86
C ASP A 43 -9.61 -26.25 -13.58
N LEU A 44 -10.35 -26.97 -14.43
CA LEU A 44 -10.48 -28.43 -14.38
C LEU A 44 -9.17 -29.17 -14.69
N ALA A 45 -8.32 -28.60 -15.54
CA ALA A 45 -7.07 -29.24 -15.95
C ALA A 45 -6.02 -29.19 -14.84
N ALA A 46 -5.94 -28.06 -14.14
CA ALA A 46 -5.01 -27.85 -13.03
C ALA A 46 -5.61 -28.14 -11.64
N ASN A 47 -6.93 -28.37 -11.56
CA ASN A 47 -7.68 -28.55 -10.31
C ASN A 47 -7.42 -27.41 -9.30
N GLU A 48 -7.36 -26.17 -9.80
CA GLU A 48 -7.11 -24.96 -9.00
C GLU A 48 -8.09 -23.84 -9.35
N TYR A 49 -8.30 -22.92 -8.40
CA TYR A 49 -9.10 -21.72 -8.62
C TYR A 49 -8.21 -20.54 -8.94
N PHE A 50 -8.41 -19.87 -10.07
CA PHE A 50 -7.65 -18.70 -10.46
C PHE A 50 -8.33 -17.39 -10.03
N PHE A 51 -7.55 -16.48 -9.44
CA PHE A 51 -7.95 -15.13 -9.09
C PHE A 51 -6.92 -14.15 -9.63
N ASP A 52 -7.37 -13.21 -10.45
CA ASP A 52 -6.55 -12.09 -10.93
C ASP A 52 -6.50 -10.98 -9.86
N ARG A 53 -5.83 -11.28 -8.74
CA ARG A 53 -5.74 -10.44 -7.53
C ARG A 53 -4.32 -10.43 -6.98
N HIS A 54 -4.04 -9.53 -6.06
CA HIS A 54 -2.68 -9.33 -5.57
C HIS A 54 -2.26 -10.45 -4.58
N PRO A 55 -1.22 -11.25 -4.89
CA PRO A 55 -0.83 -12.38 -4.04
C PRO A 55 -0.34 -11.94 -2.65
N GLY A 56 0.30 -10.78 -2.55
CA GLY A 56 0.75 -10.21 -1.27
C GLY A 56 -0.40 -9.96 -0.30
N CYS A 57 -1.48 -9.35 -0.78
CA CYS A 57 -2.67 -9.06 0.02
C CYS A 57 -3.41 -10.34 0.43
N PHE A 58 -3.44 -11.34 -0.47
CA PHE A 58 -4.20 -12.57 -0.25
C PHE A 58 -3.73 -13.39 0.96
N VAL A 59 -2.43 -13.34 1.29
CA VAL A 59 -1.88 -14.02 2.48
C VAL A 59 -2.55 -13.52 3.76
N HIS A 60 -2.75 -12.20 3.87
CA HIS A 60 -3.40 -11.58 5.03
C HIS A 60 -4.87 -11.95 5.13
N ILE A 61 -5.57 -12.00 3.98
CA ILE A 61 -6.96 -12.46 3.88
C ILE A 61 -7.04 -13.92 4.36
N LEU A 62 -6.17 -14.80 3.87
CA LEU A 62 -6.17 -16.21 4.24
C LEU A 62 -5.87 -16.43 5.74
N ASN A 63 -4.97 -15.63 6.30
CA ASN A 63 -4.65 -15.64 7.73
C ASN A 63 -5.84 -15.21 8.58
N TYR A 64 -6.71 -14.33 8.09
CA TYR A 64 -7.96 -14.01 8.77
C TYR A 64 -8.88 -15.24 8.88
N TYR A 65 -9.09 -16.01 7.81
CA TYR A 65 -9.89 -17.24 7.90
C TYR A 65 -9.30 -18.24 8.90
N ARG A 66 -7.97 -18.26 9.07
CA ARG A 66 -7.30 -19.17 10.01
C ARG A 66 -7.43 -18.70 11.46
N THR A 67 -7.08 -17.45 11.73
CA THR A 67 -6.88 -16.87 13.07
C THR A 67 -8.06 -16.05 13.59
N GLY A 68 -8.92 -15.57 12.69
CA GLY A 68 -9.98 -14.59 12.98
C GLY A 68 -9.47 -13.15 13.16
N LYS A 69 -8.18 -12.88 12.92
CA LYS A 69 -7.56 -11.54 13.07
C LYS A 69 -7.05 -11.04 11.73
N LEU A 70 -7.43 -9.80 11.39
CA LEU A 70 -7.06 -9.18 10.11
C LEU A 70 -5.83 -8.32 10.34
N HIS A 71 -4.72 -8.69 9.71
CA HIS A 71 -3.47 -7.97 9.81
C HIS A 71 -3.24 -7.23 8.51
N TYR A 72 -3.10 -5.91 8.55
CA TYR A 72 -2.82 -5.11 7.36
C TYR A 72 -1.34 -5.24 6.97
N PRO A 73 -1.03 -5.43 5.68
CA PRO A 73 0.33 -5.29 5.18
C PRO A 73 0.83 -3.85 5.43
N THR A 74 2.09 -3.69 5.82
CA THR A 74 2.71 -2.36 6.03
C THR A 74 3.16 -1.71 4.70
N ASP A 75 3.25 -2.54 3.67
CA ASP A 75 3.71 -2.28 2.31
C ASP A 75 2.58 -1.84 1.36
N VAL A 76 1.32 -1.92 1.80
CA VAL A 76 0.14 -1.61 0.99
C VAL A 76 -0.74 -0.59 1.73
N CYS A 77 -1.31 0.38 1.00
CA CYS A 77 -2.22 1.34 1.60
C CYS A 77 -3.56 0.68 2.00
N GLY A 78 -4.14 1.16 3.10
CA GLY A 78 -5.42 0.65 3.62
C GLY A 78 -6.54 0.54 2.57
N PRO A 79 -6.77 1.57 1.73
CA PRO A 79 -7.81 1.53 0.70
C PRO A 79 -7.61 0.42 -0.34
N LEU A 80 -6.37 0.21 -0.80
CA LEU A 80 -6.07 -0.85 -1.78
C LEU A 80 -6.33 -2.23 -1.16
N PHE A 81 -5.96 -2.42 0.11
CA PHE A 81 -6.23 -3.66 0.82
C PHE A 81 -7.73 -3.91 1.02
N GLU A 82 -8.52 -2.86 1.24
CA GLU A 82 -9.98 -2.96 1.33
C GLU A 82 -10.64 -3.37 -0.01
N GLU A 83 -10.14 -2.87 -1.14
CA GLU A 83 -10.61 -3.29 -2.47
C GLU A 83 -10.33 -4.78 -2.71
N GLU A 84 -9.13 -5.25 -2.36
CA GLU A 84 -8.76 -6.66 -2.45
C GLU A 84 -9.60 -7.54 -1.50
N LEU A 85 -9.84 -7.06 -0.27
CA LEU A 85 -10.68 -7.72 0.72
C LEU A 85 -12.12 -7.87 0.20
N LYS A 86 -12.69 -6.82 -0.38
CA LYS A 86 -14.02 -6.85 -1.03
C LYS A 86 -14.02 -7.81 -2.22
N GLY A 87 -12.97 -7.82 -3.04
CA GLY A 87 -12.85 -8.69 -4.21
C GLY A 87 -12.84 -10.19 -3.88
N CYS A 88 -12.23 -10.58 -2.75
CA CYS A 88 -12.17 -11.96 -2.27
C CYS A 88 -13.37 -12.37 -1.39
N ASN A 89 -14.05 -11.41 -0.76
CA ASN A 89 -15.19 -11.69 0.11
C ASN A 89 -16.55 -11.48 -0.57
N GLY A 90 -16.64 -10.69 -1.62
CA GLY A 90 -17.94 -10.28 -2.17
C GLY A 90 -18.60 -9.18 -1.32
N ASP A 91 -19.90 -8.98 -1.52
CA ASP A 91 -20.76 -8.01 -0.79
C ASP A 91 -20.91 -8.32 0.71
N GLY A 92 -20.44 -9.50 1.15
CA GLY A 92 -20.40 -9.88 2.54
C GLY A 92 -19.48 -8.94 3.31
N GLU A 93 -20.08 -8.01 4.05
CA GLU A 93 -19.40 -7.18 5.04
C GLU A 93 -18.55 -8.11 5.91
N PHE A 94 -17.22 -7.99 5.83
CA PHE A 94 -16.38 -8.59 6.84
C PHE A 94 -16.87 -8.03 8.17
N PRO A 95 -17.10 -8.84 9.22
CA PRO A 95 -17.19 -8.29 10.55
C PRO A 95 -15.78 -7.81 10.90
N VAL A 96 -15.41 -6.64 10.36
CA VAL A 96 -14.27 -5.88 10.86
C VAL A 96 -14.63 -5.64 12.31
N PRO A 97 -13.88 -6.18 13.28
CA PRO A 97 -14.25 -6.03 14.67
C PRO A 97 -14.32 -4.53 14.94
N ARG A 98 -15.51 -4.02 15.28
CA ARG A 98 -15.69 -2.62 15.67
C ARG A 98 -14.71 -2.35 16.81
N GLY A 99 -13.62 -1.64 16.53
CA GLY A 99 -12.52 -1.43 17.49
C GLY A 99 -11.10 -1.63 16.96
N PHE A 100 -10.91 -2.09 15.72
CA PHE A 100 -9.60 -1.96 15.09
C PHE A 100 -9.35 -0.49 14.71
N PRO A 101 -8.24 0.12 15.14
CA PRO A 101 -7.88 1.45 14.67
C PRO A 101 -7.68 1.35 13.16
N VAL A 102 -8.56 1.99 12.40
CA VAL A 102 -8.27 2.28 11.00
C VAL A 102 -6.94 3.04 10.97
N PRO A 103 -5.97 2.66 10.12
CA PRO A 103 -4.81 3.51 9.88
C PRO A 103 -5.31 4.88 9.44
N VAL A 104 -5.29 5.86 10.35
CA VAL A 104 -5.60 7.24 9.99
C VAL A 104 -4.56 7.65 8.94
N PRO A 105 -4.97 8.24 7.81
CA PRO A 105 -4.01 8.76 6.84
C PRO A 105 -3.03 9.68 7.58
N VAL A 106 -1.77 9.28 7.68
CA VAL A 106 -0.74 10.13 8.29
C VAL A 106 -0.56 11.31 7.35
N PRO A 107 -0.64 12.57 7.82
CA PRO A 107 -0.34 13.72 6.97
C PRO A 107 1.02 13.52 6.32
N VAL A 108 1.06 13.46 4.99
CA VAL A 108 2.32 13.41 4.25
C VAL A 108 3.09 14.69 4.59
N PRO A 109 4.38 14.63 4.94
CA PRO A 109 5.16 15.85 5.17
C PRO A 109 5.06 16.76 3.95
N VAL A 110 4.44 17.93 4.12
CA VAL A 110 4.41 18.94 3.06
C VAL A 110 5.85 19.42 2.86
N PRO A 111 6.36 19.51 1.62
CA PRO A 111 7.68 20.09 1.39
C PRO A 111 7.76 21.47 2.04
N VAL A 112 8.66 21.64 3.00
CA VAL A 112 8.89 22.94 3.63
C VAL A 112 9.55 23.83 2.57
N PRO A 113 9.06 25.06 2.33
CA PRO A 113 9.74 25.99 1.44
C PRO A 113 11.20 26.17 1.89
N VAL A 114 12.16 25.80 1.04
CA VAL A 114 13.58 26.03 1.32
C VAL A 114 13.85 27.52 1.17
N PRO A 115 14.51 28.20 2.12
CA PRO A 115 14.90 29.59 1.95
C PRO A 115 15.74 29.75 0.68
N VAL A 116 15.28 30.56 -0.26
CA VAL A 116 16.09 30.95 -1.43
C VAL A 116 17.22 31.88 -0.96
N PRO A 117 18.47 31.69 -1.44
CA PRO A 117 19.55 32.62 -1.16
C PRO A 117 19.16 34.03 -1.60
N VAL A 118 19.22 34.99 -0.68
CA VAL A 118 19.01 36.40 -0.99
C VAL A 118 20.27 36.93 -1.69
N PRO A 119 20.17 37.67 -2.81
CA PRO A 119 21.33 38.32 -3.42
C PRO A 119 22.02 39.22 -2.39
N VAL A 120 23.33 39.02 -2.17
CA VAL A 120 24.14 39.88 -1.31
C VAL A 120 24.45 41.17 -2.08
N PRO A 121 24.28 42.37 -1.50
CA PRO A 121 24.70 43.61 -2.12
C PRO A 121 26.20 43.56 -2.47
N VAL A 122 26.54 43.83 -3.73
CA VAL A 122 27.94 43.93 -4.16
C VAL A 122 28.51 45.27 -3.66
N PRO A 123 29.70 45.31 -3.05
CA PRO A 123 30.35 46.57 -2.67
C PRO A 123 30.49 47.50 -3.89
N VAL A 124 29.97 48.72 -3.78
CA VAL A 124 30.16 49.76 -4.80
C VAL A 124 31.59 50.30 -4.68
N PRO A 125 32.35 50.47 -5.79
CA PRO A 125 33.65 51.13 -5.74
C PRO A 125 33.54 52.53 -5.14
N VAL A 126 34.33 52.80 -4.10
CA VAL A 126 34.40 54.14 -3.50
C VAL A 126 35.29 55.03 -4.38
N PRO A 127 34.88 56.26 -4.74
CA PRO A 127 35.74 57.19 -5.44
C PRO A 127 37.05 57.41 -4.66
N VAL A 128 38.20 57.18 -5.30
CA VAL A 128 39.51 57.45 -4.71
C VAL A 128 39.81 58.95 -4.82
N PRO A 129 40.24 59.64 -3.75
CA PRO A 129 40.67 61.03 -3.86
C PRO A 129 41.78 61.18 -4.91
N VAL A 130 41.56 62.01 -5.92
CA VAL A 130 42.59 62.40 -6.87
C VAL A 130 43.53 63.42 -6.22
N PRO A 131 44.86 63.26 -6.29
CA PRO A 131 45.79 64.28 -5.82
C PRO A 131 45.57 65.57 -6.60
N VAL A 132 45.21 66.65 -5.90
CA VAL A 132 45.24 68.00 -6.47
C VAL A 132 46.69 68.42 -6.65
N PRO A 133 47.14 68.81 -7.87
CA PRO A 133 48.46 69.38 -8.06
C PRO A 133 48.56 70.68 -7.24
N GLY A 134 49.45 70.67 -6.24
CA GLY A 134 49.73 71.86 -5.43
C GLY A 134 50.36 72.93 -6.32
N ILE A 135 49.65 74.04 -6.52
CA ILE A 135 50.26 75.23 -7.12
C ILE A 135 50.98 76.00 -6.02
N SER A 136 52.31 76.01 -6.17
CA SER A 136 53.30 76.75 -5.39
C SER A 136 52.95 78.24 -5.38
N PHE A 137 52.75 78.82 -4.20
CA PHE A 137 52.81 80.26 -4.01
C PHE A 137 54.29 80.67 -4.04
N CYS A 138 54.70 81.34 -5.11
CA CYS A 138 55.97 82.08 -5.10
C CYS A 138 55.80 83.39 -4.31
N PRO A 139 56.83 83.81 -3.53
CA PRO A 139 56.77 84.94 -2.60
C PRO A 139 56.67 86.32 -3.27
#